data_AF-A0A371HKF2-F1
#
_entry.id   AF-A0A371HKF2-F1
#
_cell.length_a   1.000
_cell.length_b   1.000
_cell.length_c   1.000
_cell.angle_alpha   90.00
_cell.angle_beta   90.00
_cell.angle_gamma   90.00
#
_symmetry.space_group_name_H-M   'P 1'
#
loop_
_entity.id
_entity.type
_entity.pdbx_description
1 polymer ?
#
loop_
_entity_poly.entity_id
_entity_poly.type
_entity_poly.pdbx_seq_one_letter_code
_entity_poly.pdbx_strand_id
1 'polypeptide(L)'
;MEHLPIHLPYEARVGGPVQYRWMYPFERFLHSLKNKVKNMARVEAFICKAYLVEETSTFASFYYPDKIETRRTRIPRNVDSGEGSSSTPPISIFNYPGRP
;
A
#
# COMPACT_ATOMS: atom_id res chain seq x y z
N MET A 1 9.15 7.48 16.56
CA MET A 1 7.72 7.42 16.89
C MET A 1 7.36 5.95 17.02
N GLU A 2 7.53 5.41 18.21
CA GLU A 2 7.35 3.97 18.49
C GLU A 2 5.90 3.75 18.89
N HIS A 3 4.97 3.76 17.94
CA HIS A 3 3.66 3.17 18.22
C HIS A 3 3.86 1.66 18.24
N LEU A 4 3.94 1.08 19.44
CA LEU A 4 3.83 -0.38 19.58
C LEU A 4 2.57 -0.81 18.82
N PRO A 5 2.63 -1.89 18.00
CA PRO A 5 1.48 -2.44 17.28
C PRO A 5 0.22 -2.67 18.14
N ILE A 6 0.41 -2.76 19.46
CA ILE A 6 -0.61 -2.93 20.50
C ILE A 6 -1.54 -1.72 20.61
N HIS A 7 -1.09 -0.49 20.33
CA HIS A 7 -1.92 0.71 20.47
C HIS A 7 -2.78 1.01 19.23
N LEU A 8 -2.44 0.46 18.06
CA LEU A 8 -3.19 0.65 16.82
C LEU A 8 -4.69 0.29 16.93
N PRO A 9 -5.08 -0.87 17.49
CA PRO A 9 -6.50 -1.24 17.61
C PRO A 9 -7.28 -0.32 18.55
N TYR A 10 -6.64 0.15 19.62
CA TYR A 10 -7.26 1.04 20.59
C TYR A 10 -7.49 2.44 20.01
N GLU A 11 -6.46 2.99 19.35
CA GLU A 11 -6.54 4.28 18.68
C GLU A 11 -7.57 4.28 17.53
N ALA A 12 -7.66 3.19 16.76
CA ALA A 12 -8.68 3.02 15.72
C ALA A 12 -10.10 2.92 16.29
N ARG A 13 -10.27 2.27 17.45
CA ARG A 13 -11.57 2.15 18.12
C ARG A 13 -12.06 3.49 18.67
N VAL A 14 -11.18 4.30 19.24
CA VAL A 14 -11.53 5.61 19.83
C VAL A 14 -11.70 6.69 18.75
N GLY A 15 -10.88 6.63 17.69
CA GLY A 15 -10.88 7.64 16.64
C GLY A 15 -11.84 7.38 15.49
N GLY A 16 -12.21 6.11 15.22
CA GLY A 16 -12.74 5.71 13.91
C GLY A 16 -11.62 5.64 12.86
N PRO A 17 -11.94 5.27 11.60
CA PRO A 17 -10.98 5.25 10.49
C PRO A 17 -10.59 6.67 10.07
N VAL A 18 -9.81 7.34 10.91
CA VAL A 18 -9.36 8.72 10.67
C VAL A 18 -8.06 8.65 9.90
N GLN A 19 -8.19 8.74 8.58
CA GLN A 19 -7.06 8.98 7.69
C GLN A 19 -6.28 10.20 8.23
N TYR A 20 -4.94 10.06 8.32
CA TYR A 20 -3.99 11.09 8.77
C TYR A 20 -3.79 11.33 10.28
N ARG A 21 -4.45 10.60 11.19
CA ARG A 21 -4.09 10.64 12.62
C ARG A 21 -2.78 9.95 12.95
N TRP A 22 -2.33 9.06 12.07
CA TRP A 22 -1.12 8.26 12.23
C TRP A 22 -0.06 8.68 11.24
N MET A 23 1.21 8.60 11.65
CA MET A 23 2.35 8.88 10.78
C MET A 23 2.60 7.79 9.73
N TYR A 24 2.10 6.57 9.98
CA TYR A 24 2.32 5.40 9.12
C TYR A 24 2.13 5.64 7.61
N PRO A 25 1.03 6.26 7.11
CA PRO A 25 0.88 6.55 5.68
C PRO A 25 1.97 7.48 5.13
N PHE A 26 2.38 8.49 5.90
CA PHE A 26 3.45 9.41 5.51
C PHE A 26 4.82 8.72 5.50
N GLU A 27 5.12 7.93 6.52
CA GLU A 27 6.36 7.16 6.61
C GLU A 27 6.48 6.14 5.47
N ARG A 28 5.40 5.41 5.15
CA ARG A 28 5.34 4.49 4.01
C ARG A 28 5.58 5.22 2.69
N PHE A 29 4.99 6.40 2.52
CA PHE A 29 5.21 7.23 1.34
C PHE A 29 6.66 7.69 1.22
N LEU A 30 7.25 8.23 2.30
CA LEU A 30 8.65 8.65 2.34
C LEU A 30 9.60 7.47 2.08
N HIS A 31 9.31 6.29 2.60
CA HIS A 31 10.07 5.08 2.31
C HIS A 31 10.05 4.73 0.82
N SER A 32 8.88 4.84 0.17
CA SER A 32 8.76 4.64 -1.28
C SER A 32 9.60 5.65 -2.08
N LEU A 33 9.56 6.93 -1.71
CA LEU A 33 10.38 7.98 -2.33
C LEU A 33 11.88 7.71 -2.15
N LYS A 34 12.30 7.29 -0.96
CA LYS A 34 13.70 6.93 -0.70
C LYS A 34 14.16 5.78 -1.60
N ASN A 35 13.33 4.76 -1.80
CA ASN A 35 13.64 3.64 -2.70
C ASN A 35 13.71 4.04 -4.17
N LYS A 36 13.00 5.12 -4.56
CA LYS A 36 13.09 5.68 -5.90
C LYS A 36 14.46 6.29 -6.15
N VAL A 37 15.10 6.96 -5.20
CA VAL A 37 16.40 7.63 -5.40
C VAL A 37 17.54 6.63 -5.62
N LYS A 38 18.14 6.60 -6.82
CA LYS A 38 19.37 5.82 -7.09
C LYS A 38 20.65 6.67 -7.08
N ASN A 39 20.53 7.99 -7.24
CA ASN A 39 21.67 8.91 -7.18
C ASN A 39 21.41 10.00 -6.13
N MET A 40 22.16 9.95 -5.04
CA MET A 40 22.05 10.90 -3.93
C MET A 40 22.56 12.31 -4.28
N ALA A 41 23.34 12.47 -5.35
CA ALA A 41 23.78 13.79 -5.81
C ALA A 41 22.65 14.61 -6.47
N ARG A 42 21.56 13.96 -6.91
CA ARG A 42 20.42 14.60 -7.58
C ARG A 42 19.10 13.92 -7.19
N VAL A 43 18.75 14.04 -5.91
CA VAL A 43 17.61 13.35 -5.30
C VAL A 43 16.29 13.67 -6.02
N GLU A 44 15.96 14.94 -6.18
CA GLU A 44 14.68 15.40 -6.76
C GLU A 44 14.53 14.94 -8.21
N ALA A 45 15.57 15.15 -9.03
CA ALA A 45 15.57 14.73 -10.43
C ALA A 45 15.38 13.21 -10.59
N PHE A 46 15.96 12.41 -9.68
CA PHE A 46 15.80 10.98 -9.73
C PHE A 46 14.38 10.55 -9.32
N ILE A 47 13.79 11.20 -8.31
CA ILE A 47 12.39 10.97 -7.93
C ILE A 47 11.47 11.26 -9.12
N CYS A 48 11.60 12.43 -9.75
CA CYS A 48 10.80 12.80 -10.93
C CYS A 48 10.96 11.79 -12.07
N LYS A 49 12.19 11.38 -12.36
CA LYS A 49 12.46 10.37 -13.38
C LYS A 49 11.81 9.02 -13.06
N ALA A 50 11.90 8.58 -11.81
CA ALA A 50 11.29 7.33 -11.38
C ALA A 50 9.76 7.39 -11.51
N TYR A 51 9.14 8.51 -11.16
CA TYR A 51 7.70 8.73 -11.36
C TYR A 51 7.31 8.65 -12.84
N LEU A 52 8.04 9.32 -13.73
CA LEU A 52 7.76 9.31 -15.17
C LEU A 52 7.80 7.88 -15.74
N VAL A 53 8.79 7.08 -15.34
CA VAL A 53 8.88 5.67 -15.74
C VAL A 53 7.72 4.84 -15.18
N GLU A 54 7.33 5.10 -13.93
CA GLU A 54 6.20 4.42 -13.28
C GLU A 54 4.86 4.77 -13.94
N GLU A 55 4.64 6.01 -14.34
CA GLU A 55 3.42 6.44 -15.05
C GLU A 55 3.37 5.89 -16.48
N THR A 56 4.46 6.00 -17.23
CA THR A 56 4.53 5.49 -18.62
C THR A 56 4.37 3.97 -18.68
N SER A 57 4.97 3.22 -17.75
CA SER A 57 4.77 1.77 -17.64
C SER A 57 3.34 1.40 -17.22
N THR A 58 2.72 2.19 -16.33
CA THR A 58 1.31 2.03 -15.98
C THR A 58 0.40 2.31 -17.17
N PHE A 59 0.69 3.34 -17.95
CA PHE A 59 -0.05 3.67 -19.16
C PHE A 59 0.08 2.58 -20.23
N ALA A 60 1.30 2.09 -20.48
CA ALA A 60 1.55 0.98 -21.40
C ALA A 60 0.82 -0.30 -20.98
N SER A 61 0.64 -0.52 -19.66
CA SER A 61 -0.02 -1.71 -19.13
C SER A 61 -1.47 -1.90 -19.60
N PHE A 62 -2.15 -0.84 -20.01
CA PHE A 62 -3.52 -0.92 -20.52
C PHE A 62 -3.61 -1.56 -21.91
N TYR A 63 -2.51 -1.59 -22.66
CA TYR A 63 -2.46 -2.17 -24.01
C TYR A 63 -1.99 -3.62 -24.01
N TYR A 64 -1.55 -4.16 -22.86
CA TYR A 64 -1.09 -5.54 -22.76
C TYR A 64 -2.26 -6.50 -22.47
N PRO A 65 -2.21 -7.74 -22.98
CA PRO A 65 -3.16 -8.77 -22.62
C PRO A 65 -3.01 -9.20 -21.15
N ASP A 66 -4.11 -9.63 -20.52
CA ASP A 66 -4.18 -9.96 -19.08
C ASP A 66 -3.20 -11.04 -18.61
N LYS A 67 -2.68 -11.85 -19.54
CA LYS A 67 -1.65 -12.86 -19.26
C LYS A 67 -0.30 -12.25 -18.86
N ILE A 68 -0.04 -11.00 -19.21
CA ILE A 68 1.22 -10.31 -18.90
C ILE A 68 1.11 -9.65 -17.53
N GLU A 69 1.97 -10.08 -16.60
CA GLU A 69 2.04 -9.46 -15.29
C GLU A 69 2.60 -8.03 -15.39
N THR A 70 1.79 -7.07 -14.96
CA THR A 70 2.18 -5.66 -14.85
C THR A 70 2.02 -5.21 -13.41
N ARG A 71 2.52 -4.02 -13.04
CA ARG A 71 2.29 -3.48 -11.67
C ARG A 71 0.80 -3.42 -11.31
N ARG A 72 -0.08 -3.24 -12.29
CA ARG A 72 -1.54 -3.19 -12.12
C ARG A 72 -2.15 -4.58 -11.93
N THR A 73 -1.73 -5.55 -12.73
CA THR A 73 -2.30 -6.91 -12.76
C THR A 73 -1.69 -7.82 -11.69
N ARG A 74 -0.47 -7.51 -11.22
CA ARG A 74 0.25 -8.33 -10.24
C ARG A 74 -0.53 -8.46 -8.94
N ILE A 75 -0.69 -9.70 -8.50
CA ILE A 75 -1.29 -10.07 -7.22
C ILE A 75 -0.41 -9.50 -6.09
N PRO A 76 -0.96 -8.70 -5.15
CA PRO A 76 -0.18 -8.12 -4.05
C PRO A 76 0.33 -9.22 -3.10
N ARG A 77 1.35 -8.92 -2.30
CA ARG A 77 1.98 -9.94 -1.44
C ARG A 77 1.14 -10.38 -0.25
N ASN A 78 0.07 -9.66 0.10
CA ASN A 78 -0.77 -9.96 1.25
C ASN A 78 -2.10 -10.63 0.88
N VAL A 79 -2.22 -11.29 -0.28
CA VAL A 79 -3.47 -12.00 -0.58
C VAL A 79 -3.54 -13.25 0.28
N ASP A 80 -4.33 -13.18 1.35
CA ASP A 80 -4.75 -14.37 2.08
C ASP A 80 -5.56 -15.25 1.12
N SER A 81 -4.92 -16.27 0.58
CA SER A 81 -5.59 -17.34 -0.15
C SER A 81 -6.31 -18.22 0.88
N GLY A 82 -7.35 -17.68 1.49
CA GLY A 82 -8.18 -18.35 2.48
C GLY A 82 -9.15 -19.32 1.82
N GLU A 83 -8.70 -20.54 1.55
CA GLU A 83 -9.61 -21.67 1.48
C GLU A 83 -10.01 -22.07 2.92
N GLY A 84 -11.26 -21.77 3.30
CA GLY A 84 -12.01 -22.53 4.31
C GLY A 84 -11.86 -22.10 5.79
N SER A 85 -12.95 -21.55 6.35
CA SER A 85 -13.77 -22.17 7.41
C SER A 85 -14.38 -21.16 8.39
N SER A 86 -15.63 -21.45 8.72
CA SER A 86 -16.60 -20.73 9.53
C SER A 86 -16.26 -20.65 11.03
N SER A 87 -16.72 -19.60 11.73
CA SER A 87 -17.57 -19.74 12.95
C SER A 87 -17.66 -18.51 13.88
N THR A 88 -17.14 -17.33 13.54
CA THR A 88 -17.44 -16.12 14.35
C THR A 88 -17.89 -14.96 13.47
N PRO A 89 -19.01 -14.29 13.78
CA PRO A 89 -19.37 -13.07 13.05
C PRO A 89 -18.34 -12.00 13.40
N PRO A 90 -17.55 -11.49 12.43
CA PRO A 90 -16.63 -10.41 12.72
C PRO A 90 -17.45 -9.17 13.08
N ILE A 91 -16.96 -8.44 14.09
CA ILE A 91 -17.51 -7.13 14.48
C ILE A 91 -17.65 -6.31 13.20
N SER A 92 -18.85 -5.75 12.95
CA SER A 92 -19.29 -5.10 11.70
C SER A 92 -18.29 -4.12 11.08
N ILE A 93 -17.34 -3.59 11.86
CA ILE A 93 -16.27 -2.69 11.44
C ILE A 93 -15.22 -3.39 10.55
N PHE A 94 -15.10 -4.71 10.61
CA PHE A 94 -14.15 -5.49 9.79
C PHE A 94 -14.78 -6.11 8.53
N ASN A 95 -16.05 -5.84 8.23
CA ASN A 95 -16.72 -6.34 7.03
C ASN A 95 -16.33 -5.57 5.75
N TYR A 96 -15.48 -4.55 5.86
CA TYR A 96 -14.89 -3.96 4.67
C TYR A 96 -13.84 -4.91 4.15
N PRO A 97 -13.96 -5.41 2.90
CA PRO A 97 -12.90 -6.17 2.27
C PRO A 97 -11.68 -5.24 2.14
N GLY A 98 -10.80 -5.31 3.13
CA GLY A 98 -9.50 -4.70 3.09
C GLY A 98 -8.76 -5.31 1.91
N ARG A 99 -8.53 -4.51 0.88
CA ARG A 99 -7.75 -4.95 -0.27
C ARG A 99 -6.30 -5.20 0.21
N PRO A 100 -5.73 -6.39 -0.06
CA PRO A 100 -4.40 -6.79 0.42
C PRO A 100 -3.25 -5.85 0.03
#